data_AF-A0A819R0P9-F1
#
_entry.id   AF-A0A819R0P9-F1
#
_cell.length_a   1.000
_cell.length_b   1.000
_cell.length_c   1.000
_cell.angle_alpha   90.00
_cell.angle_beta   90.00
_cell.angle_gamma   90.00
#
_symmetry.space_group_name_H-M   'P 1'
#
loop_
_entity.id
_entity.type
_entity.pdbx_description
1 polymer ?
#
loop_
_entity_poly.entity_id
_entity_poly.type
_entity_poly.pdbx_seq_one_letter_code
_entity_poly.pdbx_strand_id
1 'polypeptide(L)'
;MNLVGIRHHQFDYVVSEILPLIGSSIRSFVLNGNWETILSAKALTILFAPSISFTFSQIQKLTLKLFTGKRLLSFLDNVIDFLQLVELDIRFLKEDADDKLLTKIFASNNGRLKSISFDIDSIALNLFEDDDKNISFPNIQQLKIKLEFIHILPRLFKLIPNIKRLHVCVEKIWYEQDYHHLSIDLSPLIYLTDFHLRLVNFLWMFDDFTHLLSHMPFLQKLTLDLWTGDERLINGENLTSILPSSLKQFHFLIRYYISQSNFEIDRLLTSWLNLVPINYFLDEDNNCVLLYTMPCYLHSTILSATISKHLSSSWTHMQQVEDLQIYDVTSFSEIILIVQHFHWLRTLMIDVKNKPENGTFHEF
;
A
#
# COMPACT_ATOMS: atom_id res chain seq x y z
N MET A 1 4.60 21.29 14.47
CA MET A 1 5.86 21.52 15.22
C MET A 1 6.75 20.32 14.95
N ASN A 2 7.92 20.51 14.34
CA ASN A 2 8.87 19.43 14.13
C ASN A 2 9.85 19.43 15.32
N LEU A 3 9.86 18.34 16.11
CA LEU A 3 10.66 18.21 17.33
C LEU A 3 11.98 17.45 17.08
N VAL A 4 12.35 17.23 15.82
CA VAL A 4 13.61 16.58 15.45
C VAL A 4 14.79 17.44 15.92
N GLY A 5 15.72 16.83 16.67
CA GLY A 5 17.00 17.45 17.07
C GLY A 5 17.01 18.19 18.42
N ILE A 6 15.90 18.23 19.17
CA ILE A 6 15.90 18.82 20.51
C ILE A 6 16.42 17.84 21.56
N ARG A 7 17.04 18.37 22.63
CA ARG A 7 17.53 17.54 23.75
C ARG A 7 16.33 16.93 24.49
N HIS A 8 16.54 15.76 25.07
CA HIS A 8 15.52 14.99 25.80
C HIS A 8 14.68 15.83 26.78
N HIS A 9 15.30 16.62 27.64
CA HIS A 9 14.59 17.47 28.61
C HIS A 9 13.75 18.57 27.94
N GLN A 10 14.15 19.07 26.77
CA GLN A 10 13.38 20.05 26.01
C GLN A 10 12.16 19.38 25.36
N PHE A 11 12.33 18.15 24.85
CA PHE A 11 11.21 17.35 24.34
C PHE A 11 10.19 17.06 25.43
N ASP A 12 10.65 16.61 26.60
CA ASP A 12 9.78 16.32 27.73
C ASP A 12 9.03 17.57 28.22
N TYR A 13 9.71 18.72 28.31
CA TYR A 13 9.09 20.00 28.64
C TYR A 13 8.02 20.42 27.60
N VAL A 14 8.33 20.28 26.31
CA VAL A 14 7.36 20.58 25.25
C VAL A 14 6.12 19.71 25.39
N VAL A 15 6.29 18.41 25.60
CA VAL A 15 5.15 17.48 25.73
C VAL A 15 4.36 17.73 27.02
N SER A 16 5.05 18.00 28.13
CA SER A 16 4.43 18.12 29.45
C SER A 16 3.79 19.47 29.74
N GLU A 17 4.36 20.56 29.19
CA GLU A 17 3.93 21.93 29.52
C GLU A 17 3.33 22.66 28.33
N ILE A 18 3.93 22.54 27.14
CA ILE A 18 3.50 23.33 25.97
C ILE A 18 2.34 22.66 25.25
N LEU A 19 2.45 21.36 24.99
CA LEU A 19 1.48 20.60 24.20
C LEU A 19 0.06 20.66 24.77
N PRO A 20 -0.18 20.60 26.10
CA PRO A 20 -1.51 20.76 26.67
C PRO A 20 -2.14 22.14 26.42
N LEU A 21 -1.32 23.20 26.29
CA LEU A 21 -1.80 24.56 26.08
C LEU A 21 -2.28 24.78 24.65
N ILE A 22 -1.68 24.09 23.68
CA ILE A 22 -1.99 24.24 22.25
C ILE A 22 -2.80 23.07 21.68
N GLY A 23 -2.98 21.99 22.45
CA GLY A 23 -3.53 20.73 21.98
C GLY A 23 -4.93 20.83 21.37
N SER A 24 -5.78 21.71 21.91
CA SER A 24 -7.12 21.98 21.40
C SER A 24 -7.13 22.57 19.98
N SER A 25 -6.01 23.13 19.51
CA SER A 25 -5.86 23.68 18.15
C SER A 25 -5.21 22.68 17.18
N ILE A 26 -4.75 21.52 17.67
CA ILE A 26 -4.05 20.53 16.85
C ILE A 26 -5.07 19.66 16.12
N ARG A 27 -5.02 19.69 14.79
CA ARG A 27 -5.89 18.88 13.91
C ARG A 27 -5.24 17.61 13.39
N SER A 28 -3.90 17.58 13.34
CA SER A 28 -3.13 16.42 12.93
C SER A 28 -2.02 16.19 13.92
N PHE A 29 -1.91 14.98 14.46
CA PHE A 29 -0.89 14.64 15.44
C PHE A 29 -0.17 13.36 15.04
N VAL A 30 1.15 13.34 15.21
CA VAL A 30 1.98 12.17 14.98
C VAL A 30 2.47 11.68 16.34
N LEU A 31 2.02 10.50 16.74
CA LEU A 31 2.43 9.83 17.96
C LEU A 31 3.40 8.70 17.60
N ASN A 32 4.57 8.70 18.22
CA ASN A 32 5.58 7.66 18.00
C ASN A 32 5.64 6.73 19.20
N GLY A 33 5.46 5.43 18.97
CA GLY A 33 5.52 4.39 20.00
C GLY A 33 6.88 4.34 20.69
N ASN A 34 7.98 4.70 20.03
CA ASN A 34 9.30 4.68 20.68
C ASN A 34 9.49 5.77 21.75
N TRP A 35 8.53 6.68 21.92
CA TRP A 35 8.62 7.71 22.96
C TRP A 35 8.34 7.19 24.37
N GLU A 36 7.66 6.05 24.52
CA GLU A 36 7.29 5.53 25.84
C GLU A 36 8.49 5.26 26.75
N THR A 37 9.62 4.84 26.18
CA THR A 37 10.83 4.48 26.93
C THR A 37 11.67 5.68 27.36
N ILE A 38 11.40 6.86 26.79
CA ILE A 38 12.19 8.07 27.04
C ILE A 38 11.40 9.12 27.79
N LEU A 39 10.08 9.20 27.69
CA LEU A 39 9.30 10.29 28.29
C LEU A 39 9.14 10.17 29.82
N SER A 40 8.99 11.31 30.49
CA SER A 40 8.61 11.35 31.91
C SER A 40 7.20 10.79 32.12
N ALA A 41 6.87 10.36 33.34
CA ALA A 41 5.53 9.89 33.69
C ALA A 41 4.43 10.92 33.36
N LYS A 42 4.71 12.23 33.51
CA LYS A 42 3.78 13.31 33.17
C LYS A 42 3.52 13.35 31.66
N ALA A 43 4.58 13.35 30.85
CA ALA A 43 4.47 13.33 29.40
C ALA A 43 3.78 12.06 28.88
N LEU A 44 4.08 10.89 29.46
CA LEU A 44 3.42 9.63 29.13
C LEU A 44 1.91 9.69 29.38
N THR A 45 1.50 10.25 30.53
CA THR A 45 0.08 10.40 30.87
C THR A 45 -0.65 11.29 29.86
N ILE A 46 0.00 12.34 29.35
CA ILE A 46 -0.61 13.23 28.34
C ILE A 46 -0.78 12.50 26.99
N LEU A 47 0.19 11.68 26.59
CA LEU A 47 0.23 11.09 25.24
C LEU A 47 -0.37 9.68 25.12
N PHE A 48 -0.42 8.90 26.20
CA PHE A 48 -0.79 7.49 26.16
C PHE A 48 -1.91 7.12 27.13
N ALA A 49 -2.43 8.05 27.93
CA ALA A 49 -3.60 7.78 28.78
C ALA A 49 -4.92 8.03 28.01
N PRO A 50 -6.04 7.46 28.49
CA PRO A 50 -7.38 7.71 27.90
C PRO A 50 -7.76 9.19 27.79
N SER A 51 -7.19 10.03 28.66
CA SER A 51 -7.44 11.48 28.67
C SER A 51 -6.84 12.25 27.50
N ILE A 52 -6.09 11.60 26.62
CA ILE A 52 -5.47 12.22 25.44
C ILE A 52 -6.51 12.97 24.56
N SER A 53 -7.75 12.47 24.51
CA SER A 53 -8.86 13.09 23.78
C SER A 53 -9.23 14.48 24.30
N PHE A 54 -9.05 14.74 25.60
CA PHE A 54 -9.27 16.07 26.18
C PHE A 54 -8.16 17.05 25.79
N THR A 55 -6.92 16.56 25.70
CA THR A 55 -5.78 17.37 25.27
C THR A 55 -5.90 17.74 23.79
N PHE A 56 -6.29 16.80 22.92
CA PHE A 56 -6.40 17.02 21.47
C PHE A 56 -7.84 16.91 20.98
N SER A 57 -8.73 17.75 21.54
CA SER A 57 -10.18 17.68 21.30
C SER A 57 -10.62 17.97 19.85
N GLN A 58 -9.77 18.63 19.05
CA GLN A 58 -10.03 18.94 17.64
C GLN A 58 -9.23 18.08 16.65
N ILE A 59 -8.60 17.00 17.11
CA ILE A 59 -7.82 16.13 16.22
C ILE A 59 -8.73 15.48 15.17
N GLN A 60 -8.33 15.59 13.92
CA GLN A 60 -9.01 15.00 12.76
C GLN A 60 -8.21 13.83 12.19
N LYS A 61 -6.87 13.90 12.32
CA LYS A 61 -5.93 12.89 11.86
C LYS A 61 -4.95 12.49 12.96
N LEU A 62 -4.85 11.19 13.21
CA LEU A 62 -3.85 10.61 14.10
C LEU A 62 -2.92 9.71 13.29
N THR A 63 -1.63 10.01 13.31
CA THR A 63 -0.59 9.14 12.74
C THR A 63 0.10 8.40 13.88
N LEU A 64 0.08 7.07 13.83
CA LEU A 64 0.72 6.19 14.80
C LEU A 64 1.96 5.56 14.17
N LYS A 65 3.15 5.94 14.64
CA LYS A 65 4.43 5.49 14.07
C LYS A 65 5.16 4.54 15.02
N LEU A 66 5.75 3.46 14.49
CA LEU A 66 6.62 2.53 15.22
C LEU A 66 5.92 1.86 16.43
N PHE A 67 4.68 1.45 16.23
CA PHE A 67 3.96 0.61 17.21
C PHE A 67 4.23 -0.87 16.91
N THR A 68 4.19 -1.70 17.96
CA THR A 68 4.02 -3.16 17.80
C THR A 68 2.53 -3.50 17.79
N GLY A 69 2.15 -4.65 17.23
CA GLY A 69 0.74 -5.08 17.19
C GLY A 69 0.05 -5.01 18.55
N LYS A 70 0.70 -5.54 19.60
CA LYS A 70 0.19 -5.50 20.99
C LYS A 70 0.02 -4.09 21.54
N ARG A 71 1.02 -3.22 21.31
CA ARG A 71 0.99 -1.85 21.82
C ARG A 71 -0.08 -1.01 21.13
N LEU A 72 -0.23 -1.20 19.81
CA LEU A 72 -1.31 -0.57 19.06
C LEU A 72 -2.67 -1.03 19.61
N LEU A 73 -2.84 -2.34 19.81
CA LEU A 73 -4.09 -2.92 20.32
C LEU A 73 -4.51 -2.33 21.67
N SER A 74 -3.56 -2.15 22.60
CA SER A 74 -3.80 -1.49 23.89
C SER A 74 -4.08 0.01 23.73
N PHE A 75 -3.36 0.69 22.83
CA PHE A 75 -3.54 2.12 22.62
C PHE A 75 -4.91 2.46 22.00
N LEU A 76 -5.47 1.60 21.15
CA LEU A 76 -6.77 1.83 20.51
C LEU A 76 -7.92 2.00 21.52
N ASP A 77 -7.80 1.45 22.73
CA ASP A 77 -8.77 1.65 23.81
C ASP A 77 -8.80 3.11 24.31
N ASN A 78 -7.72 3.87 24.09
CA ASN A 78 -7.66 5.29 24.41
C ASN A 78 -8.23 6.18 23.30
N VAL A 79 -8.57 5.61 22.14
CA VAL A 79 -8.99 6.37 20.93
C VAL A 79 -10.52 6.54 20.87
N ILE A 80 -11.26 6.08 21.87
CA ILE A 80 -12.74 6.00 21.87
C ILE A 80 -13.42 7.39 21.83
N ASP A 81 -12.80 8.40 22.45
CA ASP A 81 -13.46 9.70 22.72
C ASP A 81 -13.00 10.86 21.82
N PHE A 82 -12.29 10.58 20.74
CA PHE A 82 -11.91 11.64 19.80
C PHE A 82 -13.08 11.98 18.86
N LEU A 83 -13.90 12.95 19.26
CA LEU A 83 -15.12 13.36 18.54
C LEU A 83 -14.89 13.78 17.08
N GLN A 84 -13.72 14.37 16.78
CA GLN A 84 -13.39 14.90 15.45
C GLN A 84 -12.50 13.96 14.62
N LEU A 85 -12.00 12.86 15.22
CA LEU A 85 -11.02 11.99 14.57
C LEU A 85 -11.70 11.14 13.49
N VAL A 86 -11.26 11.33 12.25
CA VAL A 86 -11.81 10.65 11.07
C VAL A 86 -10.73 9.93 10.26
N GLU A 87 -9.44 10.23 10.48
CA GLU A 87 -8.32 9.58 9.81
C GLU A 87 -7.36 8.93 10.80
N LEU A 88 -7.03 7.66 10.56
CA LEU A 88 -5.97 6.94 11.25
C LEU A 88 -4.91 6.49 10.26
N ASP A 89 -3.66 6.90 10.48
CA ASP A 89 -2.51 6.58 9.61
C ASP A 89 -1.45 5.82 10.40
N ILE A 90 -1.33 4.52 10.16
CA ILE A 90 -0.43 3.61 10.87
C ILE A 90 0.83 3.42 10.05
N ARG A 91 1.98 3.65 10.67
CA ARG A 91 3.28 3.65 10.01
C ARG A 91 4.30 2.78 10.74
N PHE A 92 5.05 1.98 9.99
CA PHE A 92 6.04 1.05 10.53
C PHE A 92 5.45 0.16 11.65
N LEU A 93 4.28 -0.44 11.42
CA LEU A 93 3.72 -1.43 12.34
C LEU A 93 4.61 -2.68 12.32
N LYS A 94 5.21 -3.02 13.47
CA LYS A 94 6.16 -4.13 13.62
C LYS A 94 5.57 -5.28 14.43
N GLU A 95 6.22 -6.44 14.30
CA GLU A 95 5.90 -7.70 15.00
C GLU A 95 4.52 -8.26 14.64
N ASP A 96 4.30 -9.56 14.89
CA ASP A 96 3.05 -10.21 14.52
C ASP A 96 1.83 -9.49 15.13
N ALA A 97 0.86 -9.21 14.26
CA ALA A 97 -0.43 -8.68 14.67
C ALA A 97 -1.29 -9.82 15.19
N ASP A 98 -1.96 -9.58 16.33
CA ASP A 98 -3.11 -10.38 16.72
C ASP A 98 -4.17 -10.32 15.60
N ASP A 99 -4.78 -11.44 15.23
CA ASP A 99 -5.80 -11.51 14.18
C ASP A 99 -6.99 -10.56 14.43
N LYS A 100 -7.21 -10.17 15.69
CA LYS A 100 -8.26 -9.21 16.10
C LYS A 100 -7.87 -7.76 15.88
N LEU A 101 -6.60 -7.46 15.59
CA LEU A 101 -6.08 -6.11 15.48
C LEU A 101 -6.84 -5.31 14.42
N LEU A 102 -7.04 -5.88 13.24
CA LEU A 102 -7.69 -5.19 12.13
C LEU A 102 -9.16 -4.86 12.44
N THR A 103 -9.90 -5.81 13.02
CA THR A 103 -11.28 -5.60 13.49
C THR A 103 -11.35 -4.51 14.55
N LYS A 104 -10.41 -4.51 15.50
CA LYS A 104 -10.35 -3.49 16.56
C LYS A 104 -9.98 -2.11 16.01
N ILE A 105 -9.12 -2.03 14.99
CA ILE A 105 -8.81 -0.80 14.26
C ILE A 105 -10.06 -0.27 13.56
N PHE A 106 -10.80 -1.12 12.83
CA PHE A 106 -12.02 -0.72 12.14
C PHE A 106 -13.14 -0.28 13.09
N ALA A 107 -13.26 -0.93 14.25
CA ALA A 107 -14.20 -0.55 15.31
C ALA A 107 -13.77 0.68 16.13
N SER A 108 -12.50 1.10 16.02
CA SER A 108 -11.95 2.14 16.88
C SER A 108 -12.64 3.50 16.72
N ASN A 109 -12.51 4.33 17.75
CA ASN A 109 -13.21 5.62 17.86
C ASN A 109 -14.73 5.49 17.67
N ASN A 110 -15.34 4.44 18.23
CA ASN A 110 -16.77 4.15 18.08
C ASN A 110 -17.23 4.08 16.61
N GLY A 111 -16.36 3.55 15.73
CA GLY A 111 -16.63 3.42 14.30
C GLY A 111 -16.72 4.75 13.53
N ARG A 112 -16.23 5.87 14.07
CA ARG A 112 -16.27 7.19 13.38
C ARG A 112 -15.22 7.35 12.29
N LEU A 113 -14.21 6.47 12.24
CA LEU A 113 -13.13 6.55 11.26
C LEU A 113 -13.68 6.42 9.83
N LYS A 114 -13.22 7.30 8.96
CA LYS A 114 -13.54 7.31 7.52
C LYS A 114 -12.36 6.89 6.66
N SER A 115 -11.15 7.14 7.12
CA SER A 115 -9.92 6.81 6.40
C SER A 115 -8.95 6.06 7.31
N ILE A 116 -8.45 4.93 6.82
CA ILE A 116 -7.44 4.12 7.51
C ILE A 116 -6.33 3.79 6.52
N SER A 117 -5.09 4.10 6.86
CA SER A 117 -3.94 3.81 6.01
C SER A 117 -2.83 3.10 6.77
N PHE A 118 -2.23 2.11 6.12
CA PHE A 118 -0.97 1.49 6.50
C PHE A 118 0.11 1.91 5.50
N ASP A 119 1.31 2.20 5.97
CA ASP A 119 2.47 2.38 5.08
C ASP A 119 3.06 1.05 4.61
N ILE A 120 4.04 1.13 3.70
CA ILE A 120 4.66 -0.05 3.10
C ILE A 120 5.51 -0.86 4.10
N ASP A 121 6.07 -0.17 5.09
CA ASP A 121 6.93 -0.73 6.12
C ASP A 121 6.14 -1.38 7.27
N SER A 122 4.81 -1.31 7.22
CA SER A 122 3.93 -2.04 8.11
C SER A 122 3.87 -3.52 7.72
N ILE A 123 3.73 -4.39 8.71
CA ILE A 123 3.46 -5.81 8.50
C ILE A 123 2.14 -6.04 7.74
N ALA A 124 2.07 -7.15 7.02
CA ALA A 124 0.82 -7.65 6.47
C ALA A 124 -0.16 -8.03 7.59
N LEU A 125 -1.44 -7.76 7.39
CA LEU A 125 -2.50 -8.07 8.34
C LEU A 125 -3.38 -9.22 7.83
N ASN A 126 -3.85 -10.04 8.77
CA ASN A 126 -4.85 -11.06 8.53
C ASN A 126 -6.22 -10.61 9.07
N LEU A 127 -7.31 -11.26 8.61
CA LEU A 127 -8.66 -11.11 9.19
C LEU A 127 -9.01 -12.38 9.95
N PHE A 128 -9.20 -12.27 11.27
CA PHE A 128 -9.59 -13.38 12.14
C PHE A 128 -10.82 -14.14 11.67
N GLU A 129 -10.74 -15.43 11.33
CA GLU A 129 -11.77 -16.24 10.65
C GLU A 129 -13.17 -16.32 11.30
N ASP A 130 -13.41 -15.80 12.51
CA ASP A 130 -14.69 -16.02 13.19
C ASP A 130 -15.92 -15.61 12.35
N ASP A 131 -16.83 -16.57 12.31
CA ASP A 131 -18.07 -16.70 11.54
C ASP A 131 -19.16 -15.66 11.86
N ASP A 132 -18.82 -14.52 12.45
CA ASP A 132 -19.80 -13.50 12.81
C ASP A 132 -20.23 -12.73 11.56
N LYS A 133 -21.17 -13.33 10.82
CA LYS A 133 -21.68 -12.93 9.49
C LYS A 133 -22.23 -11.50 9.41
N ASN A 134 -22.33 -10.79 10.53
CA ASN A 134 -23.00 -9.49 10.63
C ASN A 134 -22.07 -8.31 10.95
N ILE A 135 -20.76 -8.51 11.11
CA ILE A 135 -19.85 -7.39 11.38
C ILE A 135 -19.65 -6.59 10.07
N SER A 136 -19.89 -5.29 10.13
CA SER A 136 -19.68 -4.36 9.03
C SER A 136 -19.28 -2.98 9.52
N PHE A 137 -18.44 -2.29 8.76
CA PHE A 137 -17.86 -0.99 9.05
C PHE A 137 -18.20 0.01 7.91
N PRO A 138 -19.48 0.37 7.75
CA PRO A 138 -19.96 1.19 6.63
C PRO A 138 -19.45 2.63 6.63
N ASN A 139 -18.80 3.09 7.70
CA ASN A 139 -18.24 4.44 7.80
C ASN A 139 -16.89 4.59 7.10
N ILE A 140 -16.16 3.48 6.89
CA ILE A 140 -14.86 3.49 6.22
C ILE A 140 -15.07 3.75 4.73
N GLN A 141 -14.53 4.86 4.24
CA GLN A 141 -14.62 5.29 2.84
C GLN A 141 -13.27 5.20 2.13
N GLN A 142 -12.17 5.20 2.86
CA GLN A 142 -10.82 5.07 2.30
C GLN A 142 -10.02 4.07 3.13
N LEU A 143 -9.44 3.09 2.44
CA LEU A 143 -8.61 2.07 3.07
C LEU A 143 -7.38 1.84 2.22
N LYS A 144 -6.21 1.94 2.85
CA LYS A 144 -4.94 1.46 2.29
C LYS A 144 -4.36 0.43 3.23
N ILE A 145 -4.22 -0.81 2.76
CA ILE A 145 -3.88 -1.95 3.61
C ILE A 145 -2.92 -2.91 2.91
N LYS A 146 -2.11 -3.57 3.73
CA LYS A 146 -1.31 -4.72 3.34
C LYS A 146 -1.94 -5.98 3.95
N LEU A 147 -2.34 -6.93 3.13
CA LEU A 147 -2.95 -8.19 3.54
C LEU A 147 -1.92 -9.30 3.46
N GLU A 148 -2.05 -10.29 4.33
CA GLU A 148 -1.16 -11.45 4.28
C GLU A 148 -1.50 -12.35 3.09
N PHE A 149 -2.79 -12.55 2.81
CA PHE A 149 -3.28 -13.44 1.76
C PHE A 149 -4.39 -12.80 0.90
N ILE A 150 -4.48 -13.23 -0.36
CA ILE A 150 -5.49 -12.72 -1.31
C ILE A 150 -6.91 -13.22 -1.01
N HIS A 151 -7.09 -14.44 -0.47
CA HIS A 151 -8.40 -15.00 -0.15
C HIS A 151 -9.15 -14.24 0.95
N ILE A 152 -8.48 -13.30 1.62
CA ILE A 152 -9.05 -12.38 2.62
C ILE A 152 -9.90 -11.29 1.93
N LEU A 153 -9.65 -11.00 0.66
CA LEU A 153 -10.26 -9.90 -0.08
C LEU A 153 -11.81 -9.96 -0.13
N PRO A 154 -12.47 -11.10 -0.40
CA PRO A 154 -13.93 -11.18 -0.38
C PRO A 154 -14.54 -10.81 0.96
N ARG A 155 -13.88 -11.21 2.05
CA ARG A 155 -14.30 -10.84 3.40
C ARG A 155 -14.09 -9.35 3.68
N LEU A 156 -12.97 -8.79 3.23
CA LEU A 156 -12.74 -7.37 3.34
C LEU A 156 -13.87 -6.58 2.66
N PHE A 157 -14.35 -7.01 1.49
CA PHE A 157 -15.43 -6.33 0.78
C PHE A 157 -16.75 -6.34 1.58
N LYS A 158 -17.05 -7.43 2.28
CA LYS A 158 -18.19 -7.54 3.20
C LYS A 158 -18.05 -6.59 4.40
N LEU A 159 -16.84 -6.43 4.92
CA LEU A 159 -16.57 -5.57 6.08
C LEU A 159 -16.67 -4.07 5.77
N ILE A 160 -16.36 -3.63 4.56
CA ILE A 160 -16.32 -2.20 4.20
C ILE A 160 -17.18 -1.90 2.95
N PRO A 161 -18.51 -2.10 3.02
CA PRO A 161 -19.38 -2.07 1.84
C PRO A 161 -19.48 -0.68 1.17
N ASN A 162 -19.22 0.40 1.92
CA ASN A 162 -19.31 1.78 1.43
C ASN A 162 -17.96 2.39 1.03
N ILE A 163 -16.95 1.55 0.82
CA ILE A 163 -15.62 2.00 0.44
C ILE A 163 -15.63 2.75 -0.90
N LYS A 164 -14.95 3.89 -0.96
CA LYS A 164 -14.80 4.72 -2.16
C LYS A 164 -13.41 4.62 -2.78
N ARG A 165 -12.39 4.43 -1.93
CA ARG A 165 -10.99 4.25 -2.33
C ARG A 165 -10.40 3.05 -1.59
N LEU A 166 -9.89 2.08 -2.33
CA LEU A 166 -9.34 0.86 -1.76
C LEU A 166 -7.98 0.56 -2.40
N HIS A 167 -6.92 0.62 -1.58
CA HIS A 167 -5.57 0.28 -1.98
C HIS A 167 -5.14 -0.98 -1.22
N VAL A 168 -4.91 -2.08 -1.92
CA VAL A 168 -4.56 -3.38 -1.35
C VAL A 168 -3.21 -3.81 -1.87
N CYS A 169 -2.31 -4.15 -0.95
CA CYS A 169 -1.07 -4.85 -1.22
C CYS A 169 -1.15 -6.25 -0.60
N VAL A 170 -0.69 -7.32 -1.26
CA VAL A 170 -0.54 -8.65 -0.63
C VAL A 170 0.93 -9.06 -0.67
N GLU A 171 1.44 -9.60 0.43
CA GLU A 171 2.86 -9.98 0.56
C GLU A 171 3.15 -11.47 0.36
N LYS A 172 2.33 -12.37 0.93
CA LYS A 172 2.63 -13.80 0.99
C LYS A 172 1.66 -14.62 0.15
N ILE A 173 2.17 -15.76 -0.32
CA ILE A 173 1.40 -16.75 -1.06
C ILE A 173 1.67 -18.10 -0.44
N TRP A 174 0.59 -18.85 -0.26
CA TRP A 174 0.69 -20.27 0.01
C TRP A 174 1.17 -20.97 -1.25
N TYR A 175 2.29 -21.69 -1.16
CA TYR A 175 2.76 -22.61 -2.20
C TYR A 175 1.90 -23.88 -2.34
N GLU A 176 0.71 -23.94 -1.71
CA GLU A 176 -0.08 -25.17 -1.62
C GLU A 176 -1.39 -25.09 -2.43
N GLN A 177 -1.26 -25.52 -3.68
CA GLN A 177 -2.14 -26.42 -4.44
C GLN A 177 -3.64 -26.19 -4.69
N ASP A 178 -4.35 -25.19 -4.14
CA ASP A 178 -5.75 -24.91 -4.56
C ASP A 178 -5.93 -23.47 -5.05
N TYR A 179 -5.62 -23.25 -6.33
CA TYR A 179 -5.50 -21.94 -6.98
C TYR A 179 -6.81 -21.32 -7.50
N HIS A 180 -7.99 -21.73 -7.01
CA HIS A 180 -9.29 -21.29 -7.58
C HIS A 180 -10.21 -20.49 -6.63
N HIS A 181 -9.68 -19.88 -5.56
CA HIS A 181 -10.53 -19.36 -4.47
C HIS A 181 -11.05 -17.91 -4.61
N LEU A 182 -10.79 -17.18 -5.70
CA LEU A 182 -11.55 -15.94 -5.94
C LEU A 182 -12.99 -16.21 -6.42
N SER A 183 -13.35 -17.48 -6.67
CA SER A 183 -14.73 -17.94 -6.95
C SER A 183 -15.68 -17.84 -5.74
N ILE A 184 -15.32 -17.08 -4.71
CA ILE A 184 -16.11 -16.86 -3.50
C ILE A 184 -16.90 -15.56 -3.66
N ASP A 185 -18.19 -15.63 -3.32
CA ASP A 185 -19.19 -14.56 -3.14
C ASP A 185 -18.60 -13.18 -2.73
N LEU A 186 -18.10 -12.45 -3.72
CA LEU A 186 -17.60 -11.09 -3.58
C LEU A 186 -18.82 -10.17 -3.42
N SER A 187 -18.85 -9.40 -2.33
CA SER A 187 -19.87 -8.36 -2.20
C SER A 187 -19.59 -7.21 -3.17
N PRO A 188 -20.60 -6.73 -3.90
CA PRO A 188 -20.42 -5.65 -4.86
C PRO A 188 -20.02 -4.36 -4.13
N LEU A 189 -18.98 -3.70 -4.63
CA LEU A 189 -18.49 -2.42 -4.10
C LEU A 189 -19.00 -1.27 -4.95
N ILE A 190 -20.30 -1.00 -4.87
CA ILE A 190 -20.99 -0.02 -5.72
C ILE A 190 -20.53 1.44 -5.52
N TYR A 191 -19.84 1.74 -4.42
CA TYR A 191 -19.31 3.09 -4.15
C TYR A 191 -17.84 3.23 -4.51
N LEU A 192 -17.16 2.15 -4.90
CA LEU A 192 -15.74 2.16 -5.18
C LEU A 192 -15.47 2.90 -6.50
N THR A 193 -14.64 3.92 -6.41
CA THR A 193 -14.27 4.79 -7.55
C THR A 193 -12.77 4.76 -7.84
N ASP A 194 -11.94 4.41 -6.86
CA ASP A 194 -10.48 4.32 -6.97
C ASP A 194 -10.01 3.00 -6.37
N PHE A 195 -9.47 2.12 -7.21
CA PHE A 195 -8.96 0.82 -6.80
C PHE A 195 -7.50 0.67 -7.19
N HIS A 196 -6.67 0.35 -6.22
CA HIS A 196 -5.27 0.01 -6.44
C HIS A 196 -5.01 -1.39 -5.88
N LEU A 197 -4.54 -2.28 -6.75
CA LEU A 197 -4.17 -3.64 -6.40
C LEU A 197 -2.70 -3.89 -6.71
N ARG A 198 -1.93 -4.25 -5.68
CA ARG A 198 -0.53 -4.66 -5.79
C ARG A 198 -0.35 -6.07 -5.25
N LEU A 199 0.05 -6.99 -6.12
CA LEU A 199 0.17 -8.40 -5.81
C LEU A 199 1.49 -8.88 -6.36
N VAL A 200 2.49 -8.88 -5.48
CA VAL A 200 3.84 -9.34 -5.78
C VAL A 200 3.88 -10.83 -5.44
N ASN A 201 4.54 -11.63 -6.27
CA ASN A 201 4.69 -13.09 -6.16
C ASN A 201 3.48 -13.94 -6.61
N PHE A 202 2.28 -13.39 -6.84
CA PHE A 202 1.06 -14.18 -7.17
C PHE A 202 0.73 -14.08 -8.65
N LEU A 203 0.58 -15.23 -9.31
CA LEU A 203 0.24 -15.29 -10.72
C LEU A 203 -1.27 -15.17 -10.91
N TRP A 204 -1.71 -14.00 -11.40
CA TRP A 204 -3.10 -13.77 -11.75
C TRP A 204 -3.50 -14.51 -13.01
N MET A 205 -4.72 -15.02 -13.00
CA MET A 205 -5.41 -15.47 -14.20
C MET A 205 -6.40 -14.42 -14.66
N PHE A 206 -6.64 -14.37 -15.97
CA PHE A 206 -7.58 -13.43 -16.56
C PHE A 206 -9.00 -13.59 -16.01
N ASP A 207 -9.43 -14.82 -15.75
CA ASP A 207 -10.78 -15.12 -15.28
C ASP A 207 -10.99 -14.61 -13.84
N ASP A 208 -10.00 -14.76 -12.96
CA ASP A 208 -10.03 -14.20 -11.60
C ASP A 208 -10.16 -12.68 -11.61
N PHE A 209 -9.42 -12.03 -12.52
CA PHE A 209 -9.43 -10.58 -12.64
C PHE A 209 -10.75 -10.06 -13.22
N THR A 210 -11.28 -10.76 -14.22
CA THR A 210 -12.61 -10.50 -14.79
C THR A 210 -13.69 -10.59 -13.72
N HIS A 211 -13.65 -11.65 -12.91
CA HIS A 211 -14.57 -11.82 -11.79
C HIS A 211 -14.45 -10.65 -10.80
N LEU A 212 -13.24 -10.30 -10.37
CA LEU A 212 -13.00 -9.17 -9.45
C LEU A 212 -13.58 -7.85 -9.97
N LEU A 213 -13.31 -7.48 -11.22
CA LEU A 213 -13.77 -6.22 -11.80
C LEU A 213 -15.29 -6.16 -11.98
N SER A 214 -15.96 -7.30 -12.17
CA SER A 214 -17.43 -7.36 -12.29
C SER A 214 -18.16 -6.86 -11.02
N HIS A 215 -17.48 -6.86 -9.87
CA HIS A 215 -18.01 -6.36 -8.59
C HIS A 215 -17.75 -4.86 -8.35
N MET A 216 -17.16 -4.15 -9.32
CA MET A 216 -16.78 -2.73 -9.20
C MET A 216 -17.37 -1.89 -10.36
N PRO A 217 -18.70 -1.86 -10.53
CA PRO A 217 -19.33 -1.34 -11.75
C PRO A 217 -19.15 0.18 -11.98
N PHE A 218 -18.78 0.94 -10.94
CA PHE A 218 -18.61 2.40 -11.01
C PHE A 218 -17.15 2.86 -10.87
N LEU A 219 -16.21 1.94 -11.06
CA LEU A 219 -14.78 2.21 -10.93
C LEU A 219 -14.34 3.27 -11.94
N GLN A 220 -13.71 4.35 -11.46
CA GLN A 220 -13.24 5.46 -12.30
C GLN A 220 -11.72 5.45 -12.46
N LYS A 221 -10.99 4.91 -11.48
CA LYS A 221 -9.54 4.77 -11.51
C LYS A 221 -9.14 3.37 -11.07
N LEU A 222 -8.28 2.76 -11.88
CA LEU A 222 -7.71 1.44 -11.64
C LEU A 222 -6.19 1.53 -11.76
N THR A 223 -5.49 1.13 -10.71
CA THR A 223 -4.03 0.99 -10.68
C THR A 223 -3.65 -0.46 -10.37
N LEU A 224 -2.82 -1.08 -11.21
CA LEU A 224 -2.41 -2.47 -11.06
C LEU A 224 -0.88 -2.62 -10.97
N ASP A 225 -0.40 -3.43 -10.03
CA ASP A 225 0.96 -4.00 -10.02
C ASP A 225 0.81 -5.51 -9.84
N LEU A 226 0.87 -6.27 -10.94
CA LEU A 226 0.50 -7.69 -10.99
C LEU A 226 1.60 -8.54 -11.61
N TRP A 227 1.66 -9.80 -11.17
CA TRP A 227 2.46 -10.84 -11.81
C TRP A 227 1.51 -11.85 -12.45
N THR A 228 1.85 -12.40 -13.61
CA THR A 228 0.98 -13.34 -14.33
C THR A 228 1.75 -14.27 -15.26
N GLY A 229 1.21 -15.46 -15.52
CA GLY A 229 1.62 -16.33 -16.64
C GLY A 229 0.53 -16.44 -17.71
N ASP A 230 -0.59 -15.72 -17.57
CA ASP A 230 -1.73 -15.73 -18.46
C ASP A 230 -1.60 -14.62 -19.52
N GLU A 231 -1.36 -15.00 -20.76
CA GLU A 231 -1.18 -14.07 -21.89
C GLU A 231 -2.41 -13.18 -22.10
N ARG A 232 -3.61 -13.63 -21.70
CA ARG A 232 -4.85 -12.85 -21.84
C ARG A 232 -4.81 -11.55 -21.01
N LEU A 233 -4.06 -11.53 -19.90
CA LEU A 233 -3.91 -10.32 -19.06
C LEU A 233 -2.95 -9.29 -19.63
N ILE A 234 -2.06 -9.69 -20.55
CA ILE A 234 -1.14 -8.76 -21.22
C ILE A 234 -1.58 -8.40 -22.63
N ASN A 235 -2.51 -9.15 -23.22
CA ASN A 235 -3.13 -8.80 -24.49
C ASN A 235 -4.08 -7.60 -24.31
N GLY A 236 -3.86 -6.52 -25.07
CA GLY A 236 -4.59 -5.26 -24.92
C GLY A 236 -6.08 -5.39 -25.20
N GLU A 237 -6.46 -6.10 -26.26
CA GLU A 237 -7.87 -6.33 -26.62
C GLU A 237 -8.61 -7.10 -25.52
N ASN A 238 -7.99 -8.18 -25.01
CA ASN A 238 -8.57 -8.97 -23.93
C ASN A 238 -8.68 -8.16 -22.63
N LEU A 239 -7.59 -7.51 -22.18
CA LEU A 239 -7.59 -6.77 -20.93
C LEU A 239 -8.57 -5.60 -20.95
N THR A 240 -8.65 -4.87 -22.07
CA THR A 240 -9.59 -3.74 -22.20
C THR A 240 -11.04 -4.18 -22.27
N SER A 241 -11.32 -5.40 -22.79
CA SER A 241 -12.69 -5.92 -22.88
C SER A 241 -13.38 -6.14 -21.53
N ILE A 242 -12.60 -6.29 -20.45
CA ILE A 242 -13.11 -6.54 -19.09
C ILE A 242 -13.08 -5.28 -18.20
N LEU A 243 -12.55 -4.17 -18.70
CA LEU A 243 -12.51 -2.92 -17.94
C LEU A 243 -13.92 -2.32 -17.81
N PRO A 244 -14.28 -1.78 -16.63
CA PRO A 244 -15.55 -1.08 -16.46
C PRO A 244 -15.67 0.12 -17.41
N SER A 245 -16.83 0.31 -18.03
CA SER A 245 -17.08 1.45 -18.94
C SER A 245 -16.99 2.82 -18.24
N SER A 246 -17.09 2.86 -16.91
CA SER A 246 -16.91 4.05 -16.08
C SER A 246 -15.45 4.49 -15.91
N LEU A 247 -14.49 3.67 -16.35
CA LEU A 247 -13.07 3.87 -16.11
C LEU A 247 -12.55 5.08 -16.90
N LYS A 248 -11.92 6.02 -16.18
CA LYS A 248 -11.32 7.24 -16.73
C LYS A 248 -9.80 7.19 -16.71
N GLN A 249 -9.23 6.46 -15.75
CA GLN A 249 -7.79 6.32 -15.57
C GLN A 249 -7.47 4.84 -15.37
N PHE A 250 -6.57 4.35 -16.21
CA PHE A 250 -6.04 3.00 -16.10
C PHE A 250 -4.52 3.06 -16.10
N HIS A 251 -3.92 2.64 -14.98
CA HIS A 251 -2.49 2.53 -14.83
C HIS A 251 -2.14 1.10 -14.48
N PHE A 252 -1.09 0.56 -15.08
CA PHE A 252 -0.64 -0.76 -14.73
C PHE A 252 0.86 -0.93 -14.85
N LEU A 253 1.35 -1.93 -14.14
CA LEU A 253 2.67 -2.52 -14.22
C LEU A 253 2.49 -4.04 -14.07
N ILE A 254 2.59 -4.77 -15.17
CA ILE A 254 2.31 -6.20 -15.24
C ILE A 254 3.61 -6.92 -15.58
N ARG A 255 4.04 -7.85 -14.71
CA ARG A 255 5.14 -8.78 -14.98
C ARG A 255 4.55 -10.08 -15.52
N TYR A 256 4.86 -10.39 -16.78
CA TYR A 256 4.45 -11.61 -17.44
C TYR A 256 5.62 -12.58 -17.56
N TYR A 257 5.48 -13.77 -16.99
CA TYR A 257 6.46 -14.84 -17.10
C TYR A 257 6.20 -15.65 -18.38
N ILE A 258 7.20 -15.67 -19.28
CA ILE A 258 7.06 -16.29 -20.59
C ILE A 258 7.08 -17.82 -20.42
N SER A 259 5.91 -18.45 -20.60
CA SER A 259 5.76 -19.91 -20.52
C SER A 259 5.91 -20.61 -21.88
N GLN A 260 5.71 -19.88 -22.98
CA GLN A 260 5.76 -20.42 -24.34
C GLN A 260 7.08 -20.09 -25.04
N SER A 261 7.65 -21.06 -25.74
CA SER A 261 8.92 -20.88 -26.49
C SER A 261 8.82 -19.88 -27.65
N ASN A 262 7.61 -19.54 -28.10
CA ASN A 262 7.35 -18.74 -29.31
C ASN A 262 6.61 -17.44 -28.99
N PHE A 263 6.88 -16.83 -27.83
CA PHE A 263 6.27 -15.55 -27.47
C PHE A 263 6.70 -14.44 -28.45
N GLU A 264 5.72 -13.82 -29.12
CA GLU A 264 5.94 -12.77 -30.12
C GLU A 264 5.56 -11.40 -29.58
N ILE A 265 6.58 -10.58 -29.28
CA ILE A 265 6.38 -9.22 -28.76
C ILE A 265 5.61 -8.31 -29.74
N ASP A 266 5.81 -8.48 -31.05
CA ASP A 266 5.13 -7.65 -32.05
C ASP A 266 3.62 -7.87 -32.04
N ARG A 267 3.18 -9.13 -31.83
CA ARG A 267 1.76 -9.47 -31.68
C ARG A 267 1.17 -8.82 -30.43
N LEU A 268 1.92 -8.85 -29.32
CA LEU A 268 1.54 -8.16 -28.09
C LEU A 268 1.36 -6.66 -28.32
N LEU A 269 2.36 -5.99 -28.89
CA LEU A 269 2.30 -4.55 -29.18
C LEU A 269 1.14 -4.21 -30.12
N THR A 270 0.89 -5.06 -31.12
CA THR A 270 -0.24 -4.91 -32.05
C THR A 270 -1.58 -4.91 -31.32
N SER A 271 -1.75 -5.77 -30.30
CA SER A 271 -2.99 -5.84 -29.50
C SER A 271 -3.29 -4.59 -28.67
N TRP A 272 -2.29 -3.72 -28.47
CA TRP A 272 -2.44 -2.45 -27.74
C TRP A 272 -2.62 -1.25 -28.66
N LEU A 273 -2.48 -1.44 -29.98
CA LEU A 273 -2.64 -0.37 -30.95
C LEU A 273 -4.03 0.26 -30.81
N ASN A 274 -4.06 1.59 -30.71
CA ASN A 274 -5.28 2.40 -30.56
C ASN A 274 -6.01 2.29 -29.22
N LEU A 275 -5.49 1.56 -28.23
CA LEU A 275 -6.11 1.43 -26.91
C LEU A 275 -5.48 2.40 -25.90
N VAL A 276 -4.28 2.06 -25.43
CA VAL A 276 -3.53 2.81 -24.41
C VAL A 276 -2.05 2.75 -24.79
N PRO A 277 -1.30 3.86 -24.71
CA PRO A 277 0.14 3.82 -24.92
C PRO A 277 0.79 2.97 -23.81
N ILE A 278 1.43 1.88 -24.23
CA ILE A 278 2.17 0.99 -23.34
C ILE A 278 3.67 1.08 -23.62
N ASN A 279 4.45 0.76 -22.60
CA ASN A 279 5.86 0.47 -22.73
C ASN A 279 6.12 -0.94 -22.22
N TYR A 280 7.22 -1.51 -22.66
CA TYR A 280 7.62 -2.84 -22.23
C TYR A 280 9.12 -2.91 -21.99
N PHE A 281 9.52 -3.88 -21.19
CA PHE A 281 10.89 -4.27 -20.93
C PHE A 281 10.97 -5.79 -20.94
N LEU A 282 11.89 -6.35 -21.73
CA LEU A 282 12.18 -7.78 -21.76
C LEU A 282 13.34 -8.06 -20.81
N ASP A 283 13.06 -8.80 -19.74
CA ASP A 283 14.06 -9.29 -18.81
C ASP A 283 14.46 -10.71 -19.21
N GLU A 284 15.51 -10.81 -20.03
CA GLU A 284 16.03 -12.09 -20.52
C GLU A 284 16.52 -12.98 -19.36
N ASP A 285 17.10 -12.38 -18.32
CA ASP A 285 17.64 -13.12 -17.16
C ASP A 285 16.53 -13.81 -16.35
N ASN A 286 15.36 -13.15 -16.24
CA ASN A 286 14.20 -13.67 -15.52
C ASN A 286 13.14 -14.29 -16.43
N ASN A 287 13.40 -14.39 -17.74
CA ASN A 287 12.47 -14.85 -18.77
C ASN A 287 11.07 -14.23 -18.62
N CYS A 288 11.02 -12.90 -18.47
CA CYS A 288 9.78 -12.18 -18.24
C CYS A 288 9.68 -10.87 -19.04
N VAL A 289 8.45 -10.43 -19.29
CA VAL A 289 8.15 -9.13 -19.88
C VAL A 289 7.46 -8.27 -18.85
N LEU A 290 8.01 -7.09 -18.61
CA LEU A 290 7.37 -6.06 -17.82
C LEU A 290 6.63 -5.11 -18.75
N LEU A 291 5.29 -5.06 -18.69
CA LEU A 291 4.46 -4.10 -19.40
C LEU A 291 3.95 -3.02 -18.46
N TYR A 292 3.93 -1.76 -18.89
CA TYR A 292 3.43 -0.67 -18.05
C TYR A 292 2.95 0.56 -18.82
N THR A 293 2.08 1.34 -18.18
CA THR A 293 1.60 2.64 -18.68
C THR A 293 2.52 3.79 -18.30
N MET A 294 2.57 4.84 -19.12
CA MET A 294 3.30 6.09 -18.86
C MET A 294 2.37 7.30 -18.97
N PRO A 295 2.38 8.24 -17.99
CA PRO A 295 3.04 8.15 -16.68
C PRO A 295 2.41 7.06 -15.80
N CYS A 296 3.21 6.48 -14.90
CA CYS A 296 2.70 5.53 -13.91
C CYS A 296 2.61 6.22 -12.55
N TYR A 297 1.46 6.05 -11.92
CA TYR A 297 1.19 6.49 -10.55
C TYR A 297 1.06 5.24 -9.69
N LEU A 298 2.18 4.73 -9.21
CA LEU A 298 2.21 3.57 -8.33
C LEU A 298 2.52 4.02 -6.91
N HIS A 299 1.86 3.41 -5.93
CA HIS A 299 2.26 3.63 -4.54
C HIS A 299 3.68 3.10 -4.32
N SER A 300 3.96 1.92 -4.86
CA SER A 300 5.28 1.32 -4.80
C SER A 300 5.47 0.34 -5.95
N THR A 301 6.72 0.11 -6.35
CA THR A 301 7.06 -0.85 -7.39
C THR A 301 8.43 -1.49 -7.16
N ILE A 302 8.66 -2.63 -7.81
CA ILE A 302 9.91 -3.40 -7.76
C ILE A 302 10.47 -3.52 -9.18
N LEU A 303 11.67 -3.03 -9.45
CA LEU A 303 12.27 -3.08 -10.78
C LEU A 303 13.61 -3.82 -10.74
N SER A 304 13.89 -4.60 -11.78
CA SER A 304 15.23 -5.16 -11.99
C SER A 304 16.17 -4.05 -12.43
N ALA A 305 17.43 -4.08 -11.99
CA ALA A 305 18.46 -3.12 -12.40
C ALA A 305 18.68 -3.10 -13.93
N THR A 306 18.41 -4.22 -14.60
CA THR A 306 18.55 -4.38 -16.06
C THR A 306 17.63 -3.46 -16.85
N ILE A 307 16.54 -2.97 -16.25
CA ILE A 307 15.63 -2.00 -16.88
C ILE A 307 16.35 -0.70 -17.29
N SER A 308 17.43 -0.35 -16.59
CA SER A 308 18.25 0.84 -16.88
C SER A 308 18.74 0.91 -18.33
N LYS A 309 18.91 -0.23 -19.01
CA LYS A 309 19.34 -0.33 -20.41
C LYS A 309 18.23 0.04 -21.41
N HIS A 310 16.97 0.04 -20.96
CA HIS A 310 15.79 0.20 -21.82
C HIS A 310 15.00 1.48 -21.54
N LEU A 311 15.33 2.20 -20.46
CA LEU A 311 14.68 3.48 -20.14
C LEU A 311 15.14 4.57 -21.11
N SER A 312 14.18 5.17 -21.82
CA SER A 312 14.46 6.27 -22.75
C SER A 312 14.83 7.53 -21.96
N SER A 313 15.90 8.23 -22.38
CA SER A 313 16.28 9.54 -21.82
C SER A 313 15.17 10.59 -21.92
N SER A 314 14.21 10.41 -22.83
CA SER A 314 13.03 11.25 -22.97
C SER A 314 12.01 11.13 -21.82
N TRP A 315 12.14 10.12 -20.95
CA TRP A 315 11.20 9.82 -19.86
C TRP A 315 11.63 10.36 -18.50
N THR A 316 12.56 11.31 -18.47
CA THR A 316 13.05 11.91 -17.23
C THR A 316 11.91 12.59 -16.47
N HIS A 317 11.82 12.33 -15.17
CA HIS A 317 10.79 12.88 -14.27
C HIS A 317 9.31 12.70 -14.71
N MET A 318 8.97 11.60 -15.39
CA MET A 318 7.57 11.31 -15.76
C MET A 318 6.86 10.42 -14.74
N GLN A 319 7.60 9.71 -13.90
CA GLN A 319 7.04 8.72 -12.98
C GLN A 319 6.77 9.30 -11.60
N GLN A 320 5.65 8.91 -10.99
CA GLN A 320 5.36 9.21 -9.59
C GLN A 320 5.19 7.89 -8.84
N VAL A 321 6.23 7.54 -8.07
CA VAL A 321 6.23 6.34 -7.24
C VAL A 321 6.64 6.72 -5.83
N GLU A 322 5.87 6.34 -4.81
CA GLU A 322 6.28 6.68 -3.44
C GLU A 322 7.48 5.82 -3.01
N ASP A 323 7.40 4.50 -3.18
CA ASP A 323 8.45 3.58 -2.73
C ASP A 323 8.95 2.68 -3.87
N LEU A 324 10.22 2.83 -4.26
CA LEU A 324 10.87 2.04 -5.31
C LEU A 324 11.85 1.05 -4.69
N GLN A 325 11.70 -0.23 -5.04
CA GLN A 325 12.72 -1.24 -4.80
C GLN A 325 13.41 -1.57 -6.11
N ILE A 326 14.75 -1.54 -6.13
CA ILE A 326 15.55 -1.99 -7.26
C ILE A 326 16.33 -3.22 -6.82
N TYR A 327 16.20 -4.33 -7.54
CA TYR A 327 16.93 -5.57 -7.25
C TYR A 327 17.90 -5.91 -8.38
N ASP A 328 18.76 -6.91 -8.14
CA ASP A 328 19.80 -7.35 -9.07
C ASP A 328 20.80 -6.24 -9.46
N VAL A 329 21.00 -5.24 -8.58
CA VAL A 329 21.91 -4.14 -8.84
C VAL A 329 23.35 -4.63 -8.87
N THR A 330 24.07 -4.30 -9.95
CA THR A 330 25.49 -4.60 -10.12
C THR A 330 26.36 -3.33 -10.08
N SER A 331 25.77 -2.15 -10.35
CA SER A 331 26.49 -0.88 -10.34
C SER A 331 25.61 0.31 -9.91
N PHE A 332 26.24 1.35 -9.34
CA PHE A 332 25.54 2.60 -9.00
C PHE A 332 24.99 3.34 -10.21
N SER A 333 25.61 3.20 -11.39
CA SER A 333 25.11 3.78 -12.63
C SER A 333 23.71 3.28 -12.99
N GLU A 334 23.41 2.01 -12.75
CA GLU A 334 22.07 1.44 -13.00
C GLU A 334 21.02 2.14 -12.14
N ILE A 335 21.32 2.37 -10.85
CA ILE A 335 20.42 3.06 -9.93
C ILE A 335 20.13 4.48 -10.42
N ILE A 336 21.16 5.25 -10.79
CA ILE A 336 21.00 6.63 -11.26
C ILE A 336 20.16 6.67 -12.54
N LEU A 337 20.46 5.77 -13.48
CA LEU A 337 19.74 5.67 -14.75
C LEU A 337 18.26 5.32 -14.55
N ILE A 338 17.89 4.66 -13.45
CA ILE A 338 16.49 4.36 -13.10
C ILE A 338 15.86 5.55 -12.37
N VAL A 339 16.50 6.04 -11.30
CA VAL A 339 15.93 7.05 -10.39
C VAL A 339 15.64 8.38 -11.11
N GLN A 340 16.42 8.75 -12.12
CA GLN A 340 16.21 9.98 -12.91
C GLN A 340 14.82 10.06 -13.61
N HIS A 341 14.14 8.92 -13.79
CA HIS A 341 12.80 8.87 -14.40
C HIS A 341 11.67 9.22 -13.43
N PHE A 342 11.96 9.26 -12.12
CA PHE A 342 10.98 9.53 -11.08
C PHE A 342 11.03 11.01 -10.71
N HIS A 343 9.87 11.67 -10.81
CA HIS A 343 9.70 13.06 -10.36
C HIS A 343 9.63 13.12 -8.84
N TRP A 344 9.00 12.13 -8.24
CA TRP A 344 8.81 12.04 -6.81
C TRP A 344 9.06 10.61 -6.37
N LEU A 345 9.94 10.47 -5.39
CA LEU A 345 10.30 9.23 -4.71
C LEU A 345 10.43 9.53 -3.22
N ARG A 346 9.67 8.82 -2.38
CA ARG A 346 9.76 8.93 -0.92
C ARG A 346 10.82 7.99 -0.36
N THR A 347 10.85 6.76 -0.86
CA THR A 347 11.74 5.69 -0.36
C THR A 347 12.40 4.97 -1.51
N LEU A 348 13.71 4.73 -1.42
CA LEU A 348 14.48 3.91 -2.35
C LEU A 348 15.09 2.74 -1.59
N MET A 349 14.73 1.51 -1.96
CA MET A 349 15.34 0.28 -1.48
C MET A 349 16.19 -0.32 -2.60
N ILE A 350 17.40 -0.74 -2.27
CA ILE A 350 18.37 -1.28 -3.22
C ILE A 350 18.79 -2.65 -2.71
N ASP A 351 18.50 -3.68 -3.49
CA ASP A 351 19.00 -5.04 -3.28
C ASP A 351 20.15 -5.31 -4.26
N VAL A 352 21.31 -5.64 -3.70
CA VAL A 352 22.57 -5.70 -4.42
C VAL A 352 22.99 -7.16 -4.54
N LYS A 353 23.04 -7.69 -5.78
CA LYS A 353 23.33 -9.10 -6.06
C LYS A 353 24.73 -9.52 -5.61
N ASN A 354 25.67 -8.57 -5.61
CA ASN A 354 27.05 -8.72 -5.14
C ASN A 354 27.45 -7.42 -4.45
N LYS A 355 27.88 -7.43 -3.17
CA LYS A 355 28.42 -6.22 -2.51
C LYS A 355 29.36 -5.51 -3.49
N PRO A 356 29.11 -4.25 -3.88
CA PRO A 356 29.96 -3.60 -4.87
C PRO A 356 31.36 -3.52 -4.27
N GLU A 357 32.36 -4.02 -5.01
CA GLU A 357 33.76 -4.02 -4.56
C GLU A 357 34.28 -2.61 -4.25
N ASN A 358 33.58 -1.56 -4.69
CA ASN A 358 33.86 -0.18 -4.37
C ASN A 358 32.55 0.59 -4.12
N GLY A 359 32.14 0.69 -2.86
CA GLY A 359 31.02 1.51 -2.44
C GLY A 359 30.77 1.43 -0.94
N THR A 360 31.37 2.34 -0.17
CA THR A 360 30.97 2.57 1.22
C THR A 360 29.57 3.16 1.25
N PHE A 361 28.58 2.36 1.65
CA PHE A 361 27.29 2.88 2.11
C PHE A 361 27.54 3.64 3.41
N HIS A 362 27.43 4.97 3.38
CA HIS A 362 27.22 5.74 4.59
C HIS A 362 25.73 5.66 4.92
N GLU A 363 25.40 4.99 6.03
CA GLU A 363 24.10 5.09 6.66
C GLU A 363 23.84 6.57 6.99
N PHE A 364 22.72 7.12 6.49
CA PHE A 364 22.23 8.46 6.84
C PHE A 364 21.10 8.35 7.86
#